data_AF-A0A8T4N7F3-F1
#
_entry.id   AF-A0A8T4N7F3-F1
#
_cell.length_a   1.000
_cell.length_b   1.000
_cell.length_c   1.000
_cell.angle_alpha   90.00
_cell.angle_beta   90.00
_cell.angle_gamma   90.00
#
_symmetry.space_group_name_H-M   'P 1'
#
loop_
_entity.id
_entity.type
_entity.pdbx_description
1 polymer ?
#
loop_
_entity_poly.entity_id
_entity_poly.type
_entity_poly.pdbx_seq_one_letter_code
_entity_poly.pdbx_strand_id
1 'polypeptide(L)'
;MEKNEQKTTMVKKPEKKTEVEMQKNQISKEEVSQTDTALQPTSVTESEKKEEKLKAEKKTLQEKKKKTEAIVMAQNIPISTKHSAAICRFIKNKKIDSAISDLEAVLKFKKVVPMRGEIPHRHGKGMMSGRFPKKASENFIKLLKSLKANSNYNGLENPIIIGAVANIGERPFGRFGAVRKKRTHIKLVAKDITEKKPKPITNVNK
;
A
#
# COMPACT_ATOMS: atom_id res chain seq x y z
N MET A 1 25.55 -62.52 8.22
CA MET A 1 26.11 -62.51 9.58
C MET A 1 26.38 -61.03 9.91
N GLU A 2 25.54 -60.35 10.69
CA GLU A 2 25.36 -60.48 12.15
C GLU A 2 26.59 -60.00 12.93
N LYS A 3 26.48 -59.26 14.05
CA LYS A 3 25.33 -58.65 14.77
C LYS A 3 25.89 -57.61 15.78
N ASN A 4 25.03 -56.73 16.31
CA ASN A 4 25.09 -56.05 17.63
C ASN A 4 26.37 -55.23 18.00
N GLU A 5 26.27 -53.95 18.37
CA GLU A 5 25.69 -53.38 19.62
C GLU A 5 26.41 -53.77 20.93
N GLN A 6 27.12 -52.80 21.53
CA GLN A 6 27.05 -52.36 22.94
C GLN A 6 28.00 -51.14 23.11
N LYS A 7 27.55 -49.95 23.55
CA LYS A 7 27.09 -49.53 24.91
C LYS A 7 28.22 -49.44 25.96
N THR A 8 28.67 -48.21 26.21
CA THR A 8 29.19 -47.76 27.52
C THR A 8 28.62 -46.37 27.83
N THR A 9 28.18 -46.14 29.07
CA THR A 9 27.40 -44.96 29.50
C THR A 9 28.10 -44.15 30.59
N MET A 10 27.91 -42.82 30.62
CA MET A 10 28.14 -41.99 31.82
C MET A 10 27.00 -40.96 32.05
N VAL A 11 26.84 -40.52 33.30
CA VAL A 11 25.58 -40.04 33.94
C VAL A 11 25.94 -39.08 35.10
N LYS A 12 25.22 -38.01 35.50
CA LYS A 12 23.92 -37.37 35.13
C LYS A 12 24.19 -35.87 34.77
N LYS A 13 23.45 -34.78 35.02
CA LYS A 13 22.17 -34.42 35.69
C LYS A 13 21.58 -33.17 34.97
N PRO A 14 20.26 -33.05 34.73
CA PRO A 14 19.63 -31.84 34.19
C PRO A 14 18.95 -30.96 35.25
N GLU A 15 18.74 -29.68 34.95
CA GLU A 15 17.79 -28.78 35.65
C GLU A 15 16.95 -27.93 34.66
N LYS A 16 15.82 -27.40 35.14
CA LYS A 16 14.65 -26.98 34.33
C LYS A 16 14.75 -25.58 33.70
N LYS A 17 14.07 -25.38 32.55
CA LYS A 17 13.16 -24.22 32.28
C LYS A 17 12.41 -24.30 30.91
N THR A 18 11.33 -25.08 30.85
CA THR A 18 10.28 -25.01 29.79
C THR A 18 8.97 -25.55 30.36
N GLU A 19 8.12 -24.69 30.94
CA GLU A 19 6.90 -25.15 31.65
C GLU A 19 5.80 -24.05 31.74
N VAL A 20 5.86 -22.99 30.91
CA VAL A 20 4.98 -21.80 31.02
C VAL A 20 4.36 -21.42 29.68
N GLU A 21 3.57 -22.32 29.09
CA GLU A 21 2.72 -22.03 27.92
C GLU A 21 1.27 -22.56 28.07
N MET A 22 0.91 -23.12 29.24
CA MET A 22 -0.40 -23.75 29.49
C MET A 22 -1.12 -23.23 30.74
N GLN A 23 -1.09 -21.91 30.99
CA GLN A 23 -1.80 -21.30 32.14
C GLN A 23 -2.16 -19.81 31.90
N LYS A 24 -3.16 -19.54 31.04
CA LYS A 24 -3.77 -18.20 30.94
C LYS A 24 -5.21 -18.11 30.38
N ASN A 25 -5.85 -19.22 30.00
CA ASN A 25 -7.16 -19.23 29.33
C ASN A 25 -8.33 -19.77 30.20
N GLN A 26 -8.22 -19.74 31.55
CA GLN A 26 -9.21 -20.38 32.44
C GLN A 26 -9.59 -19.57 33.70
N ILE A 27 -9.23 -18.28 33.81
CA ILE A 27 -9.57 -17.44 34.98
C ILE A 27 -10.15 -16.10 34.48
N SER A 28 -11.36 -15.73 34.96
CA SER A 28 -12.13 -14.45 34.81
C SER A 28 -13.61 -14.61 34.38
N LYS A 29 -14.12 -15.84 34.28
CA LYS A 29 -15.56 -16.14 34.41
C LYS A 29 -15.74 -17.02 35.66
N GLU A 30 -16.94 -17.01 36.23
CA GLU A 30 -17.31 -17.78 37.44
C GLU A 30 -16.74 -17.25 38.78
N GLU A 31 -17.04 -15.99 39.09
CA GLU A 31 -17.56 -15.65 40.44
C GLU A 31 -18.80 -14.75 40.27
N VAL A 32 -19.85 -14.99 41.06
CA VAL A 32 -21.19 -14.39 40.91
C VAL A 32 -21.85 -14.21 42.28
N SER A 33 -22.78 -13.25 42.37
CA SER A 33 -23.83 -13.06 43.40
C SER A 33 -23.47 -12.60 44.82
N GLN A 34 -24.09 -11.46 45.18
CA GLN A 34 -24.85 -11.18 46.43
C GLN A 34 -24.13 -11.01 47.77
N THR A 35 -24.11 -9.76 48.26
CA THR A 35 -24.78 -9.36 49.53
C THR A 35 -25.30 -7.93 49.42
N ASP A 36 -26.52 -7.67 49.87
CA ASP A 36 -27.21 -6.37 49.75
C ASP A 36 -27.05 -5.44 50.95
N THR A 37 -27.16 -4.12 50.74
CA THR A 37 -28.01 -3.19 51.54
C THR A 37 -28.18 -1.85 50.80
N ALA A 38 -29.36 -1.25 50.90
CA ALA A 38 -29.86 -0.17 50.05
C ALA A 38 -29.19 1.21 50.23
N LEU A 39 -29.17 2.01 49.15
CA LEU A 39 -29.79 3.35 49.06
C LEU A 39 -29.72 3.94 47.63
N GLN A 40 -30.79 4.64 47.22
CA GLN A 40 -30.94 5.46 46.00
C GLN A 40 -31.96 6.60 46.30
N PRO A 41 -32.14 7.64 45.47
CA PRO A 41 -31.37 8.08 44.29
C PRO A 41 -30.92 9.57 44.38
N THR A 42 -30.05 10.02 43.46
CA THR A 42 -30.02 11.43 43.00
C THR A 42 -29.86 11.49 41.48
N SER A 43 -30.66 12.33 40.81
CA SER A 43 -30.97 12.21 39.39
C SER A 43 -30.63 13.48 38.61
N VAL A 44 -29.41 13.60 38.09
CA VAL A 44 -28.95 14.85 37.43
C VAL A 44 -28.06 14.68 36.18
N THR A 45 -27.60 13.47 35.82
CA THR A 45 -26.48 13.28 34.85
C THR A 45 -26.80 12.44 33.60
N GLU A 46 -28.07 12.44 33.16
CA GLU A 46 -28.51 11.75 31.92
C GLU A 46 -28.80 12.66 30.72
N SER A 47 -29.00 13.96 30.93
CA SER A 47 -29.37 14.93 29.88
C SER A 47 -28.25 15.15 28.87
N GLU A 48 -27.05 15.50 29.35
CA GLU A 48 -25.91 15.90 28.51
C GLU A 48 -25.42 14.76 27.60
N LYS A 49 -25.42 13.52 28.10
CA LYS A 49 -24.99 12.31 27.35
C LYS A 49 -25.92 11.90 26.21
N LYS A 50 -27.10 12.51 26.07
CA LYS A 50 -27.99 12.35 24.91
C LYS A 50 -27.68 13.36 23.80
N GLU A 51 -27.31 14.60 24.15
CA GLU A 51 -27.02 15.63 23.14
C GLU A 51 -25.75 15.34 22.34
N GLU A 52 -24.67 14.88 22.98
CA GLU A 52 -23.42 14.56 22.26
C GLU A 52 -23.62 13.44 21.23
N LYS A 53 -24.42 12.42 21.56
CA LYS A 53 -24.73 11.32 20.64
C LYS A 53 -25.49 11.81 19.41
N LEU A 54 -26.54 12.61 19.60
CA LEU A 54 -27.31 13.21 18.51
C LEU A 54 -26.49 14.18 17.64
N LYS A 55 -25.47 14.84 18.21
CA LYS A 55 -24.52 15.70 17.48
C LYS A 55 -23.40 14.90 16.78
N ALA A 56 -23.09 13.68 17.25
CA ALA A 56 -22.16 12.77 16.61
C ALA A 56 -22.79 12.04 15.40
N GLU A 57 -23.98 11.46 15.55
CA GLU A 57 -24.68 10.73 14.48
C GLU A 57 -25.02 11.64 13.29
N LYS A 58 -25.39 12.90 13.53
CA LYS A 58 -25.66 13.87 12.45
C LYS A 58 -24.42 14.25 11.62
N LYS A 59 -23.21 13.82 12.00
CA LYS A 59 -21.99 13.93 11.17
C LYS A 59 -21.71 12.71 10.29
N THR A 60 -22.34 11.55 10.50
CA THR A 60 -21.98 10.31 9.79
C THR A 60 -22.66 10.14 8.42
N LEU A 61 -23.70 10.91 8.12
CA LEU A 61 -24.52 10.78 6.90
C LEU A 61 -24.42 11.98 5.93
N GLN A 62 -23.32 12.74 5.94
CA GLN A 62 -23.01 13.60 4.80
C GLN A 62 -22.57 12.73 3.62
N GLU A 63 -23.42 12.64 2.59
CA GLU A 63 -23.12 11.90 1.36
C GLU A 63 -21.85 12.44 0.69
N LYS A 64 -20.75 11.68 0.83
CA LYS A 64 -19.46 12.03 0.24
C LYS A 64 -19.54 11.85 -1.28
N LYS A 65 -19.82 12.95 -1.99
CA LYS A 65 -19.87 13.05 -3.46
C LYS A 65 -18.77 12.18 -4.10
N LYS A 66 -19.18 11.03 -4.68
CA LYS A 66 -18.26 10.02 -5.23
C LYS A 66 -17.38 10.66 -6.30
N LYS A 67 -16.06 10.50 -6.17
CA LYS A 67 -15.09 11.09 -7.10
C LYS A 67 -14.77 10.09 -8.21
N THR A 68 -15.07 10.46 -9.45
CA THR A 68 -14.79 9.68 -10.67
C THR A 68 -13.30 9.37 -10.89
N GLU A 69 -12.40 9.99 -10.11
CA GLU A 69 -10.94 9.85 -10.23
C GLU A 69 -10.30 9.67 -8.86
N ALA A 70 -9.42 8.68 -8.73
CA ALA A 70 -8.51 8.54 -7.60
C ALA A 70 -7.17 9.19 -7.96
N ILE A 71 -6.69 10.07 -7.07
CA ILE A 71 -5.44 10.81 -7.25
C ILE A 71 -4.50 10.48 -6.09
N VAL A 72 -3.22 10.29 -6.42
CA VAL A 72 -2.12 10.29 -5.44
C VAL A 72 -1.08 11.30 -5.90
N MET A 73 -0.70 12.20 -5.01
CA MET A 73 0.39 13.14 -5.20
C MET A 73 1.41 12.95 -4.09
N ALA A 74 2.69 12.95 -4.45
CA ALA A 74 3.78 12.83 -3.49
C ALA A 74 4.94 13.73 -3.93
N GLN A 75 5.48 14.49 -2.99
CA GLN A 75 6.44 15.56 -3.25
C GLN A 75 7.82 15.19 -2.72
N ASN A 76 8.87 15.79 -3.31
CA ASN A 76 10.24 15.75 -2.78
C ASN A 76 10.84 14.35 -2.52
N ILE A 77 10.32 13.30 -3.17
CA ILE A 77 10.78 11.91 -3.01
C ILE A 77 12.25 11.81 -3.49
N PRO A 78 13.18 11.21 -2.71
CA PRO A 78 14.61 11.19 -3.00
C PRO A 78 15.03 10.13 -4.06
N ILE A 79 14.45 10.24 -5.26
CA ILE A 79 14.68 9.39 -6.43
C ILE A 79 14.98 10.22 -7.69
N SER A 80 15.41 9.57 -8.78
CA SER A 80 15.78 10.26 -10.02
C SER A 80 14.60 10.42 -10.98
N THR A 81 14.43 11.63 -11.53
CA THR A 81 13.38 11.96 -12.51
C THR A 81 13.48 11.09 -13.78
N LYS A 82 14.70 10.74 -14.25
CA LYS A 82 14.88 9.88 -15.46
C LYS A 82 14.35 8.46 -15.23
N HIS A 83 14.51 7.91 -14.03
CA HIS A 83 13.94 6.59 -13.67
C HIS A 83 12.43 6.67 -13.42
N SER A 84 11.97 7.71 -12.71
CA SER A 84 10.55 7.91 -12.39
C SER A 84 9.72 8.11 -13.67
N ALA A 85 10.20 8.90 -14.63
CA ALA A 85 9.54 9.10 -15.92
C ALA A 85 9.50 7.83 -16.79
N ALA A 86 10.46 6.91 -16.64
CA ALA A 86 10.42 5.60 -17.30
C ALA A 86 9.37 4.69 -16.64
N ILE A 87 9.32 4.65 -15.30
CA ILE A 87 8.28 3.91 -14.56
C ILE A 87 6.88 4.45 -14.90
N CYS A 88 6.66 5.76 -14.92
CA CYS A 88 5.39 6.37 -15.30
C CYS A 88 4.91 5.90 -16.69
N ARG A 89 5.81 5.84 -17.69
CA ARG A 89 5.49 5.31 -19.02
C ARG A 89 5.18 3.81 -19.01
N PHE A 90 5.83 3.05 -18.14
CA PHE A 90 5.69 1.60 -18.02
C PHE A 90 4.44 1.15 -17.21
N ILE A 91 3.91 2.00 -16.32
CA ILE A 91 2.67 1.71 -15.55
C ILE A 91 1.40 2.32 -16.17
N LYS A 92 1.55 3.30 -17.08
CA LYS A 92 0.41 3.95 -17.75
C LYS A 92 -0.43 2.91 -18.51
N ASN A 93 -1.75 3.11 -18.49
CA ASN A 93 -2.79 2.24 -19.08
C ASN A 93 -2.89 0.82 -18.47
N LYS A 94 -2.24 0.53 -17.33
CA LYS A 94 -2.41 -0.74 -16.61
C LYS A 94 -3.44 -0.62 -15.47
N LYS A 95 -4.07 -1.74 -15.11
CA LYS A 95 -4.76 -1.91 -13.82
C LYS A 95 -3.75 -1.79 -12.67
N ILE A 96 -4.15 -1.23 -11.53
CA ILE A 96 -3.23 -0.92 -10.41
C ILE A 96 -2.48 -2.17 -9.91
N ASP A 97 -3.17 -3.29 -9.71
CA ASP A 97 -2.53 -4.53 -9.21
C ASP A 97 -1.52 -5.12 -10.20
N SER A 98 -1.80 -5.05 -11.52
CA SER A 98 -0.84 -5.46 -12.55
C SER A 98 0.41 -4.56 -12.53
N ALA A 99 0.26 -3.25 -12.30
CA ALA A 99 1.39 -2.34 -12.15
C ALA A 99 2.22 -2.60 -10.88
N ILE A 100 1.60 -3.01 -9.76
CA ILE A 100 2.30 -3.43 -8.55
C ILE A 100 3.09 -4.71 -8.81
N SER A 101 2.45 -5.77 -9.32
CA SER A 101 3.09 -7.05 -9.63
C SER A 101 4.25 -6.91 -10.61
N ASP A 102 4.10 -6.06 -11.63
CA ASP A 102 5.16 -5.73 -12.58
C ASP A 102 6.37 -5.06 -11.91
N LEU A 103 6.15 -4.13 -10.99
CA LEU A 103 7.25 -3.47 -10.26
C LEU A 103 7.91 -4.39 -9.24
N GLU A 104 7.16 -5.30 -8.61
CA GLU A 104 7.73 -6.35 -7.75
C GLU A 104 8.56 -7.36 -8.58
N ALA A 105 8.19 -7.63 -9.84
CA ALA A 105 9.03 -8.38 -10.78
C ALA A 105 10.28 -7.60 -11.24
N VAL A 106 10.22 -6.26 -11.32
CA VAL A 106 11.40 -5.39 -11.54
C VAL A 106 12.36 -5.46 -10.34
N LEU A 107 11.86 -5.47 -9.10
CA LEU A 107 12.68 -5.62 -7.89
C LEU A 107 13.39 -6.98 -7.83
N LYS A 108 12.73 -8.04 -8.31
CA LYS A 108 13.27 -9.41 -8.44
C LYS A 108 14.14 -9.61 -9.70
N PHE A 109 14.48 -8.53 -10.41
CA PHE A 109 15.23 -8.52 -11.69
C PHE A 109 14.62 -9.36 -12.84
N LYS A 110 13.37 -9.83 -12.70
CA LYS A 110 12.68 -10.67 -13.69
C LYS A 110 12.06 -9.86 -14.84
N LYS A 111 11.77 -8.57 -14.63
CA LYS A 111 11.14 -7.69 -15.64
C LYS A 111 11.94 -6.40 -15.81
N VAL A 112 12.30 -6.07 -17.04
CA VAL A 112 13.08 -4.86 -17.38
C VAL A 112 12.15 -3.64 -17.48
N VAL A 113 12.56 -2.48 -16.96
CA VAL A 113 11.89 -1.21 -17.28
C VAL A 113 12.54 -0.61 -18.53
N PRO A 114 11.79 -0.38 -19.63
CA PRO A 114 12.33 0.24 -20.84
C PRO A 114 12.77 1.68 -20.55
N MET A 115 13.95 2.06 -21.01
CA MET A 115 14.51 3.40 -20.81
C MET A 115 15.19 3.92 -22.10
N ARG A 116 15.15 5.25 -22.31
CA ARG A 116 15.74 5.93 -23.48
C ARG A 116 17.05 6.67 -23.14
N GLY A 117 17.94 6.82 -24.13
CA GLY A 117 19.30 7.38 -24.03
C GLY A 117 20.37 6.30 -23.76
N GLU A 118 21.65 6.70 -23.59
CA GLU A 118 22.77 5.75 -23.41
C GLU A 118 22.58 4.81 -22.22
N ILE A 119 22.09 3.61 -22.50
CA ILE A 119 21.77 2.57 -21.52
C ILE A 119 22.04 1.22 -22.19
N PRO A 120 22.76 0.28 -21.55
CA PRO A 120 23.01 -1.04 -22.13
C PRO A 120 21.74 -1.75 -22.60
N HIS A 121 21.87 -2.44 -23.72
CA HIS A 121 20.82 -3.28 -24.28
C HIS A 121 20.41 -4.38 -23.29
N ARG A 122 19.15 -4.79 -23.34
CA ARG A 122 18.58 -5.83 -22.46
C ARG A 122 17.60 -6.70 -23.23
N HIS A 123 17.66 -8.00 -22.99
CA HIS A 123 16.77 -8.97 -23.60
C HIS A 123 15.30 -8.71 -23.19
N GLY A 124 14.43 -8.46 -24.17
CA GLY A 124 13.02 -8.18 -23.95
C GLY A 124 12.29 -7.81 -25.25
N LYS A 125 11.11 -8.38 -25.48
CA LYS A 125 10.34 -8.19 -26.73
C LYS A 125 10.03 -6.71 -26.95
N GLY A 126 10.54 -6.14 -28.04
CA GLY A 126 10.32 -4.74 -28.43
C GLY A 126 11.09 -3.70 -27.61
N MET A 127 12.16 -4.07 -26.89
CA MET A 127 12.98 -3.13 -26.10
C MET A 127 14.43 -3.09 -26.59
N MET A 128 14.88 -1.92 -27.07
CA MET A 128 16.29 -1.70 -27.39
C MET A 128 17.14 -1.62 -26.11
N SER A 129 16.71 -0.88 -25.09
CA SER A 129 17.51 -0.62 -23.87
C SER A 129 16.64 -0.47 -22.61
N GLY A 130 17.20 -0.81 -21.45
CA GLY A 130 16.46 -0.77 -20.17
C GLY A 130 17.31 -1.03 -18.93
N ARG A 131 16.72 -0.80 -17.74
CA ARG A 131 17.35 -1.04 -16.43
C ARG A 131 16.32 -1.53 -15.40
N PHE A 132 16.81 -1.89 -14.22
CA PHE A 132 16.01 -2.27 -13.04
C PHE A 132 16.12 -1.18 -11.96
N PRO A 133 15.26 -0.14 -11.97
CA PRO A 133 15.41 1.04 -11.11
C PRO A 133 14.92 0.80 -9.67
N LYS A 134 15.56 -0.13 -8.93
CA LYS A 134 15.18 -0.63 -7.58
C LYS A 134 14.56 0.43 -6.66
N LYS A 135 15.33 1.46 -6.27
CA LYS A 135 14.88 2.53 -5.35
C LYS A 135 13.64 3.29 -5.83
N ALA A 136 13.46 3.44 -7.15
CA ALA A 136 12.28 4.10 -7.68
C ALA A 136 11.07 3.14 -7.64
N SER A 137 11.23 1.88 -8.06
CA SER A 137 10.18 0.86 -7.98
C SER A 137 9.64 0.68 -6.56
N GLU A 138 10.51 0.62 -5.55
CA GLU A 138 10.13 0.57 -4.12
C GLU A 138 9.19 1.71 -3.70
N ASN A 139 9.45 2.93 -4.18
CA ASN A 139 8.62 4.11 -3.88
C ASN A 139 7.32 4.08 -4.68
N PHE A 140 7.35 3.71 -5.97
CA PHE A 140 6.14 3.60 -6.79
C PHE A 140 5.18 2.50 -6.29
N ILE A 141 5.67 1.38 -5.77
CA ILE A 141 4.82 0.33 -5.16
C ILE A 141 4.05 0.90 -3.97
N LYS A 142 4.68 1.71 -3.11
CA LYS A 142 4.00 2.39 -1.99
C LYS A 142 2.91 3.34 -2.50
N LEU A 143 3.24 4.19 -3.48
CA LEU A 143 2.27 5.13 -4.08
C LEU A 143 1.09 4.42 -4.78
N LEU A 144 1.32 3.26 -5.41
CA LEU A 144 0.27 2.46 -6.03
C LEU A 144 -0.62 1.75 -5.00
N LYS A 145 -0.07 1.30 -3.86
CA LYS A 145 -0.86 0.78 -2.74
C LYS A 145 -1.74 1.87 -2.13
N SER A 146 -1.23 3.11 -1.98
CA SER A 146 -2.06 4.28 -1.64
C SER A 146 -3.10 4.62 -2.71
N LEU A 147 -2.77 4.48 -4.00
CA LEU A 147 -3.70 4.75 -5.10
C LEU A 147 -4.87 3.75 -5.10
N LYS A 148 -4.59 2.46 -4.83
CA LYS A 148 -5.63 1.44 -4.64
C LYS A 148 -6.53 1.76 -3.45
N ALA A 149 -5.97 2.17 -2.31
CA ALA A 149 -6.77 2.60 -1.16
C ALA A 149 -7.69 3.80 -1.50
N ASN A 150 -7.18 4.79 -2.24
CA ASN A 150 -7.97 5.94 -2.71
C ASN A 150 -9.04 5.54 -3.74
N SER A 151 -8.76 4.57 -4.63
CA SER A 151 -9.74 4.00 -5.55
C SER A 151 -10.88 3.30 -4.81
N ASN A 152 -10.55 2.41 -3.87
CA ASN A 152 -11.54 1.70 -3.06
C ASN A 152 -12.41 2.69 -2.26
N TYR A 153 -11.81 3.72 -1.63
CA TYR A 153 -12.53 4.75 -0.88
C TYR A 153 -13.48 5.60 -1.75
N ASN A 154 -13.10 5.86 -3.00
CA ASN A 154 -13.96 6.56 -3.96
C ASN A 154 -15.07 5.66 -4.55
N GLY A 155 -15.01 4.34 -4.33
CA GLY A 155 -15.91 3.36 -4.94
C GLY A 155 -15.60 3.05 -6.41
N LEU A 156 -14.32 3.09 -6.81
CA LEU A 156 -13.89 2.74 -8.17
C LEU A 156 -13.66 1.23 -8.33
N GLU A 157 -14.39 0.59 -9.24
CA GLU A 157 -14.41 -0.88 -9.40
C GLU A 157 -13.26 -1.43 -10.25
N ASN A 158 -12.92 -0.75 -11.34
CA ASN A 158 -11.95 -1.19 -12.35
C ASN A 158 -10.92 -0.08 -12.68
N PRO A 159 -10.16 0.42 -11.69
CA PRO A 159 -9.28 1.57 -11.87
C PRO A 159 -8.07 1.27 -12.77
N ILE A 160 -7.97 2.01 -13.87
CA ILE A 160 -6.79 2.07 -14.75
C ILE A 160 -5.99 3.35 -14.50
N ILE A 161 -4.67 3.23 -14.49
CA ILE A 161 -3.73 4.36 -14.36
C ILE A 161 -3.67 5.14 -15.68
N ILE A 162 -4.56 6.12 -15.84
CA ILE A 162 -4.59 6.99 -17.03
C ILE A 162 -3.50 8.05 -16.96
N GLY A 163 -3.27 8.64 -15.78
CA GLY A 163 -2.27 9.67 -15.55
C GLY A 163 -1.10 9.17 -14.72
N ALA A 164 0.13 9.28 -15.24
CA ALA A 164 1.35 9.07 -14.47
C ALA A 164 2.40 10.08 -14.90
N VAL A 165 2.72 11.03 -14.01
CA VAL A 165 3.63 12.16 -14.29
C VAL A 165 4.68 12.24 -13.18
N ALA A 166 5.95 12.45 -13.57
CA ALA A 166 7.07 12.60 -12.65
C ALA A 166 7.90 13.82 -13.02
N ASN A 167 7.81 14.86 -12.20
CA ASN A 167 8.50 16.14 -12.40
C ASN A 167 9.78 16.21 -11.56
N ILE A 168 10.66 17.15 -11.92
CA ILE A 168 11.75 17.56 -11.04
C ILE A 168 11.14 18.19 -9.79
N GLY A 169 11.64 17.82 -8.61
CA GLY A 169 11.36 18.55 -7.36
C GLY A 169 12.61 19.23 -6.82
N GLU A 170 12.47 19.96 -5.71
CA GLU A 170 13.55 20.73 -5.09
C GLU A 170 14.85 19.91 -4.98
N ARG A 171 15.97 20.44 -5.46
CA ARG A 171 17.25 19.73 -5.43
C ARG A 171 18.23 20.43 -4.50
N PRO A 172 18.06 20.31 -3.16
CA PRO A 172 18.98 20.93 -2.21
C PRO A 172 20.39 20.42 -2.43
N PHE A 173 21.35 21.31 -2.24
CA PHE A 173 22.77 21.00 -2.33
C PHE A 173 23.23 20.08 -1.19
N GLY A 174 24.35 19.40 -1.40
CA GLY A 174 25.15 18.77 -0.36
C GLY A 174 26.11 19.77 0.31
N ARG A 175 27.00 19.24 1.17
CA ARG A 175 28.08 20.01 1.78
C ARG A 175 28.90 20.74 0.71
N PHE A 176 29.20 22.01 0.94
CA PHE A 176 29.95 22.90 0.04
C PHE A 176 29.43 22.96 -1.43
N GLY A 177 28.14 22.73 -1.68
CA GLY A 177 27.55 22.88 -3.03
C GLY A 177 27.89 21.78 -4.05
N ALA A 178 28.86 20.91 -3.78
CA ALA A 178 29.47 20.01 -4.76
C ALA A 178 28.49 19.03 -5.47
N VAL A 179 27.36 18.67 -4.84
CA VAL A 179 26.36 17.75 -5.41
C VAL A 179 24.94 18.23 -5.13
N ARG A 180 24.09 18.33 -6.15
CA ARG A 180 22.64 18.55 -5.97
C ARG A 180 21.91 17.21 -5.73
N LYS A 181 21.19 17.10 -4.60
CA LYS A 181 20.43 15.89 -4.25
C LYS A 181 19.26 15.68 -5.23
N LYS A 182 19.07 14.46 -5.73
CA LYS A 182 18.00 14.12 -6.69
C LYS A 182 16.68 13.92 -5.94
N ARG A 183 15.69 14.81 -6.20
CA ARG A 183 14.29 14.65 -5.78
C ARG A 183 13.32 14.76 -6.96
N THR A 184 12.10 14.24 -6.78
CA THR A 184 10.97 14.30 -7.73
C THR A 184 9.64 14.57 -7.03
N HIS A 185 8.75 15.29 -7.70
CA HIS A 185 7.31 15.22 -7.43
C HIS A 185 6.67 14.19 -8.38
N ILE A 186 5.72 13.40 -7.89
CA ILE A 186 4.96 12.41 -8.68
C ILE A 186 3.46 12.70 -8.51
N LYS A 187 2.73 12.63 -9.63
CA LYS A 187 1.26 12.62 -9.67
C LYS A 187 0.79 11.38 -10.41
N LEU A 188 0.00 10.56 -9.73
CA LEU A 188 -0.73 9.42 -10.30
C LEU A 188 -2.23 9.75 -10.30
N VAL A 189 -2.91 9.37 -11.38
CA VAL A 189 -4.36 9.52 -11.55
C VAL A 189 -4.91 8.22 -12.13
N ALA A 190 -5.80 7.58 -11.39
CA ALA A 190 -6.59 6.46 -11.87
C ALA A 190 -8.06 6.89 -12.05
N LYS A 191 -8.70 6.34 -13.08
CA LYS A 191 -10.15 6.42 -13.29
C LYS A 191 -10.66 5.02 -13.63
N ASP A 192 -11.94 4.79 -13.45
CA ASP A 192 -12.56 3.57 -13.95
C ASP A 192 -12.60 3.53 -15.48
N ILE A 193 -12.71 2.30 -15.99
CA ILE A 193 -13.09 2.04 -17.38
C ILE A 193 -14.59 2.34 -17.52
N THR A 194 -14.95 3.62 -17.65
CA THR A 194 -16.27 3.95 -18.17
C THR A 194 -16.34 3.44 -19.60
N GLU A 195 -17.30 2.55 -19.89
CA GLU A 195 -17.55 2.09 -21.24
C GLU A 195 -17.82 3.32 -22.13
N LYS A 196 -16.94 3.53 -23.11
CA LYS A 196 -17.18 4.56 -24.12
C LYS A 196 -18.34 4.09 -24.98
N LYS A 197 -19.56 4.54 -24.65
CA LYS A 197 -20.69 4.52 -25.59
C LYS A 197 -20.15 4.99 -26.95
N PRO A 198 -20.29 4.19 -28.03
CA PRO A 198 -19.73 4.57 -29.32
C PRO A 198 -20.32 5.92 -29.72
N LYS A 199 -19.49 6.80 -30.28
CA LYS A 199 -19.99 8.05 -30.86
C LYS A 199 -21.01 7.68 -31.94
N PRO A 200 -22.21 8.30 -31.99
CA PRO A 200 -23.14 8.05 -33.07
C PRO A 200 -22.45 8.40 -34.39
N ILE A 201 -22.43 7.45 -35.32
CA ILE A 201 -21.85 7.64 -36.66
C ILE A 201 -22.89 8.43 -37.46
N THR A 202 -22.72 9.74 -37.53
CA THR A 202 -23.55 10.62 -38.35
C THR A 202 -23.16 10.44 -39.81
N ASN A 203 -23.83 9.51 -40.50
CA ASN A 203 -23.73 9.34 -41.95
C ASN A 203 -24.34 10.56 -42.65
N VAL A 204 -23.53 11.60 -42.85
CA VAL A 204 -23.88 12.73 -43.71
C VAL A 204 -23.60 12.31 -45.15
N ASN A 205 -24.59 11.69 -45.77
CA ASN A 205 -24.59 11.49 -47.22
C ASN A 205 -24.60 12.87 -47.91
N LYS A 206 -23.90 12.96 -49.04
CA LYS A 206 -23.71 14.18 -49.84
C LYS A 206 -23.84 13.83 -51.32
#